data_AF-A0A939VHB6-F1
#
_entry.id   AF-A0A939VHB6-F1
#
_cell.length_a   1.000
_cell.length_b   1.000
_cell.length_c   1.000
_cell.angle_alpha   90.00
_cell.angle_beta   90.00
_cell.angle_gamma   90.00
#
_symmetry.space_group_name_H-M   'P 1'
#
loop_
_entity.id
_entity.type
_entity.pdbx_description
1 polymer ?
#
loop_
_entity_poly.entity_id
_entity_poly.type
_entity_poly.pdbx_seq_one_letter_code
_entity_poly.pdbx_strand_id
1 'polypeptide(L)'
;GGNLKEPVTESTKKAARCFYALEQSRADQKRYPAVNPIDSYSKYLEYPEIIAYLDEKVQKGWVELVIKAKNCVRRGREMKDQIDILGDDGVPMNYHIDFWKSEMIDFAFLQQDAFDEVDALCPLERQKYMLNLIMDICARDFDFEDYEQCRDYFKNLINNLRQMNYTGFGSKEFDAYREKINKQLESNGK
;
A
#
# COMPACT_ATOMS: atom_id res chain seq x y z
N GLY A 1 -16.72 -21.06 9.54
CA GLY A 1 -17.08 -20.32 8.33
C GLY A 1 -15.99 -19.31 8.05
N GLY A 2 -15.52 -19.20 6.81
CA GLY A 2 -14.30 -18.46 6.44
C GLY A 2 -13.40 -19.20 5.43
N ASN A 3 -13.72 -20.46 5.13
CA ASN A 3 -13.02 -21.20 4.10
C ASN A 3 -13.47 -20.74 2.71
N LEU A 4 -12.65 -19.93 2.04
CA LEU A 4 -12.90 -19.45 0.69
C LEU A 4 -12.83 -20.54 -0.41
N LYS A 5 -12.54 -21.79 -0.05
CA LYS A 5 -12.43 -22.95 -0.96
C LYS A 5 -13.71 -23.79 -1.03
N GLU A 6 -14.80 -23.35 -0.39
CA GLU A 6 -16.07 -24.07 -0.51
C GLU A 6 -16.69 -23.92 -1.92
N PRO A 7 -17.54 -24.87 -2.36
CA PRO A 7 -18.06 -24.89 -3.74
C PRO A 7 -18.83 -23.63 -4.13
N VAL A 8 -19.57 -23.02 -3.19
CA VAL A 8 -20.37 -21.82 -3.43
C VAL A 8 -19.48 -20.60 -3.65
N THR A 9 -18.47 -20.42 -2.80
CA THR A 9 -17.50 -19.32 -2.91
C THR A 9 -16.66 -19.45 -4.18
N GLU A 10 -16.18 -20.65 -4.51
CA GLU A 10 -15.42 -20.89 -5.74
C GLU A 10 -16.24 -20.61 -7.01
N SER A 11 -17.50 -21.06 -7.04
CA SER A 11 -18.39 -20.80 -8.18
C SER A 11 -18.70 -19.31 -8.34
N THR A 12 -18.96 -18.61 -7.22
CA THR A 12 -19.23 -17.17 -7.22
C THR A 12 -18.01 -16.38 -7.67
N LYS A 13 -16.80 -16.72 -7.20
CA LYS A 13 -15.55 -16.13 -7.69
C LYS A 13 -15.36 -16.33 -9.19
N LYS A 14 -15.68 -17.52 -9.72
CA LYS A 14 -15.54 -17.75 -11.17
C LYS A 14 -16.47 -16.88 -12.01
N ALA A 15 -17.71 -16.67 -11.53
CA ALA A 15 -18.70 -15.85 -12.21
C ALA A 15 -18.48 -14.34 -12.03
N ALA A 16 -18.02 -13.91 -10.86
CA ALA A 16 -17.80 -12.50 -10.55
C ALA A 16 -16.60 -11.92 -11.31
N ARG A 17 -16.73 -10.67 -11.75
CA ARG A 17 -15.65 -9.91 -12.40
C ARG A 17 -14.78 -9.13 -11.41
N CYS A 18 -15.25 -8.98 -10.18
CA CYS A 18 -14.53 -8.34 -9.08
C CYS A 18 -14.81 -9.08 -7.78
N PHE A 19 -13.79 -9.25 -6.94
CA PHE A 19 -13.88 -9.92 -5.67
C PHE A 19 -12.97 -9.26 -4.64
N TYR A 20 -13.55 -8.88 -3.50
CA TYR A 20 -12.81 -8.41 -2.33
C TYR A 20 -12.69 -9.55 -1.31
N ALA A 21 -11.47 -10.07 -1.19
CA ALA A 21 -11.14 -11.16 -0.28
C ALA A 21 -10.98 -10.62 1.15
N LEU A 22 -12.03 -10.66 1.96
CA LEU A 22 -11.88 -10.35 3.39
C LEU A 22 -11.06 -11.43 4.09
N GLU A 23 -10.10 -11.02 4.90
CA GLU A 23 -9.13 -11.90 5.56
C GLU A 23 -9.11 -11.66 7.07
N GLN A 24 -9.33 -12.73 7.84
CA GLN A 24 -9.41 -12.67 9.29
C GLN A 24 -8.08 -12.22 9.92
N SER A 25 -6.94 -12.70 9.43
CA SER A 25 -5.63 -12.32 9.97
C SER A 25 -5.36 -10.81 9.85
N ARG A 26 -5.90 -10.13 8.83
CA ARG A 26 -5.83 -8.66 8.72
C ARG A 26 -6.68 -7.97 9.78
N ALA A 27 -7.90 -8.46 10.00
CA ALA A 27 -8.79 -7.93 11.05
C ALA A 27 -8.17 -8.10 12.45
N ASP A 28 -7.58 -9.28 12.73
CA ASP A 28 -6.89 -9.57 13.99
C ASP A 28 -5.67 -8.65 14.20
N GLN A 29 -4.98 -8.28 13.12
CA GLN A 29 -3.89 -7.30 13.12
C GLN A 29 -4.37 -5.83 13.07
N LYS A 30 -5.68 -5.59 13.15
CA LYS A 30 -6.31 -4.26 13.07
C LYS A 30 -6.00 -3.49 11.77
N ARG A 31 -5.82 -4.20 10.66
CA ARG A 31 -5.64 -3.62 9.33
C ARG A 31 -7.01 -3.51 8.66
N TYR A 32 -7.59 -2.32 8.69
CA TYR A 32 -8.93 -2.05 8.14
C TYR A 32 -8.88 -1.09 6.93
N PRO A 33 -9.71 -1.31 5.90
CA PRO A 33 -10.60 -2.46 5.72
C PRO A 33 -9.83 -3.78 5.57
N ALA A 34 -10.36 -4.87 6.13
CA ALA A 34 -9.67 -6.17 6.21
C ALA A 34 -9.66 -6.94 4.88
N VAL A 35 -9.54 -6.22 3.76
CA VAL A 35 -9.44 -6.76 2.40
C VAL A 35 -8.00 -7.17 2.13
N ASN A 36 -7.76 -8.42 1.76
CA ASN A 36 -6.44 -8.89 1.34
C ASN A 36 -6.16 -8.39 -0.09
N PRO A 37 -5.14 -7.52 -0.29
CA PRO A 37 -4.86 -6.91 -1.59
C PRO A 37 -4.30 -7.91 -2.63
N ILE A 38 -3.74 -9.03 -2.19
CA ILE A 38 -3.14 -10.05 -3.04
C ILE A 38 -4.23 -10.98 -3.58
N ASP A 39 -5.07 -11.50 -2.69
CA ASP A 39 -6.12 -12.48 -3.02
C ASP A 39 -7.38 -11.84 -3.62
N SER A 40 -7.54 -10.52 -3.48
CA SER A 40 -8.57 -9.75 -4.18
C SER A 40 -8.21 -9.52 -5.65
N TYR A 41 -9.22 -9.46 -6.51
CA TYR A 41 -9.01 -9.19 -7.94
C TYR A 41 -10.15 -8.36 -8.53
N SER A 42 -9.83 -7.67 -9.62
CA SER A 42 -10.81 -7.02 -10.50
C SER A 42 -10.38 -7.23 -11.94
N LYS A 43 -11.15 -8.04 -12.67
CA LYS A 43 -10.96 -8.24 -14.12
C LYS A 43 -11.29 -6.98 -14.91
N TYR A 44 -11.91 -5.97 -14.29
CA TYR A 44 -12.21 -4.72 -14.96
C TYR A 44 -10.96 -3.96 -15.41
N LEU A 45 -9.85 -4.12 -14.69
CA LEU A 45 -8.58 -3.51 -15.04
C LEU A 45 -7.89 -4.15 -16.25
N GLU A 46 -8.43 -5.25 -16.79
CA GLU A 46 -7.93 -5.93 -18.00
C GLU A 46 -8.63 -5.40 -19.27
N TYR A 47 -9.75 -4.70 -19.14
CA TYR A 47 -10.51 -4.21 -20.29
C TYR A 47 -9.92 -2.90 -20.85
N PRO A 48 -9.60 -2.83 -22.15
CA PRO A 48 -9.01 -1.65 -22.77
C PRO A 48 -9.82 -0.36 -22.57
N GLU A 49 -11.15 -0.44 -22.59
CA GLU A 49 -12.03 0.70 -22.38
C GLU A 49 -11.95 1.26 -20.95
N ILE A 50 -11.75 0.41 -19.95
CA ILE A 50 -11.57 0.84 -18.55
C ILE A 50 -10.18 1.44 -18.37
N ILE A 51 -9.16 0.84 -18.96
CA ILE A 51 -7.79 1.38 -18.94
C ILE A 51 -7.78 2.77 -19.58
N ALA A 52 -8.35 2.93 -20.78
CA ALA A 52 -8.44 4.21 -21.48
C ALA A 52 -9.21 5.26 -20.68
N TYR A 53 -10.34 4.87 -20.07
CA TYR A 53 -11.11 5.76 -19.20
C TYR A 53 -10.30 6.23 -17.98
N LEU A 54 -9.58 5.34 -17.31
CA LEU A 54 -8.76 5.68 -16.14
C LEU A 54 -7.53 6.51 -16.53
N ASP A 55 -6.97 6.26 -17.70
CA ASP A 55 -5.87 7.07 -18.26
C ASP A 55 -6.30 8.52 -18.50
N GLU A 56 -7.51 8.74 -19.02
CA GLU A 56 -8.08 10.07 -19.22
C GLU A 56 -8.50 10.70 -17.88
N LYS A 57 -9.20 9.94 -17.03
CA LYS A 57 -9.87 10.47 -15.84
C LYS A 57 -8.94 10.69 -14.66
N VAL A 58 -7.91 9.88 -14.51
CA VAL A 58 -6.98 9.91 -13.37
C VAL A 58 -5.61 10.39 -13.85
N GLN A 59 -4.89 9.54 -14.58
CA GLN A 59 -3.63 9.85 -15.25
C GLN A 59 -3.25 8.72 -16.20
N LYS A 60 -2.51 9.04 -17.25
CA LYS A 60 -1.93 8.03 -18.15
C LYS A 60 -1.07 7.02 -17.38
N GLY A 61 -1.30 5.73 -17.62
CA GLY A 61 -0.59 4.63 -16.95
C GLY A 61 -1.11 4.33 -15.54
N TRP A 62 -2.31 4.80 -15.18
CA TRP A 62 -2.85 4.59 -13.83
C TRP A 62 -2.99 3.11 -13.47
N VAL A 63 -3.50 2.29 -14.38
CA VAL A 63 -3.66 0.85 -14.15
C VAL A 63 -2.30 0.16 -13.95
N GLU A 64 -1.29 0.56 -14.73
CA GLU A 64 0.07 0.04 -14.55
C GLU A 64 0.65 0.41 -13.18
N LEU A 65 0.41 1.64 -12.70
CA LEU A 65 0.84 2.09 -11.37
C LEU A 65 0.17 1.26 -10.26
N VAL A 66 -1.13 1.00 -10.36
CA VAL A 66 -1.87 0.14 -9.42
C VAL A 66 -1.31 -1.29 -9.42
N ILE A 67 -1.00 -1.85 -10.59
CA ILE A 67 -0.38 -3.19 -10.71
C ILE A 67 1.01 -3.20 -10.09
N LYS A 68 1.82 -2.15 -10.30
CA LYS A 68 3.15 -2.01 -9.66
C LYS A 68 3.03 -1.97 -8.13
N ALA A 69 2.09 -1.20 -7.59
CA ALA A 69 1.83 -1.15 -6.15
C ALA A 69 1.43 -2.52 -5.58
N LYS A 70 0.51 -3.23 -6.26
CA LYS A 70 0.12 -4.60 -5.88
C LYS A 70 1.31 -5.57 -5.88
N ASN A 71 2.20 -5.44 -6.86
CA ASN A 71 3.43 -6.25 -6.92
C ASN A 71 4.42 -5.91 -5.79
N CYS A 72 4.55 -4.65 -5.39
CA CYS A 72 5.35 -4.28 -4.22
C CYS A 72 4.81 -4.95 -2.95
N VAL A 73 3.49 -4.96 -2.75
CA VAL A 73 2.86 -5.63 -1.60
C VAL A 73 3.12 -7.15 -1.63
N ARG A 74 3.01 -7.78 -2.80
CA ARG A 74 3.31 -9.21 -2.96
C ARG A 74 4.76 -9.55 -2.64
N ARG A 75 5.71 -8.79 -3.18
CA ARG A 75 7.14 -8.97 -2.88
C ARG A 75 7.44 -8.78 -1.41
N GLY A 76 6.82 -7.79 -0.77
CA GLY A 76 6.99 -7.57 0.67
C GLY A 76 6.56 -8.75 1.53
N ARG A 77 5.49 -9.45 1.15
CA ARG A 77 5.09 -10.71 1.80
C ARG A 77 6.16 -11.79 1.63
N GLU A 78 6.68 -11.95 0.41
CA GLU A 78 7.79 -12.88 0.12
C GLU A 78 9.04 -12.54 0.95
N MET A 79 9.39 -11.24 1.08
CA MET A 79 10.52 -10.81 1.91
C MET A 79 10.29 -11.06 3.39
N LYS A 80 9.06 -10.84 3.89
CA LYS A 80 8.69 -11.12 5.28
C LYS A 80 8.86 -12.61 5.60
N ASP A 81 8.41 -13.48 4.72
CA ASP A 81 8.59 -14.93 4.88
C ASP A 81 10.07 -15.31 4.99
N GLN A 82 10.93 -14.68 4.18
CA GLN A 82 12.38 -14.93 4.21
C GLN A 82 13.03 -14.40 5.50
N ILE A 83 12.64 -13.21 5.97
CA ILE A 83 13.07 -12.65 7.26
C ILE A 83 12.65 -13.58 8.41
N ASP A 84 11.42 -14.09 8.39
CA ASP A 84 10.91 -14.98 9.46
C ASP A 84 11.64 -16.33 9.50
N ILE A 85 12.11 -16.83 8.34
CA ILE A 85 12.84 -18.10 8.24
C ILE A 85 14.31 -17.94 8.67
N LEU A 86 14.98 -16.88 8.19
CA LEU A 86 16.43 -16.72 8.32
C LEU A 86 16.84 -15.84 9.51
N GLY A 87 15.90 -15.07 10.06
CA GLY A 87 16.16 -14.02 11.05
C GLY A 87 16.62 -12.70 10.41
N ASP A 88 16.50 -11.59 11.16
CA ASP A 88 16.82 -10.25 10.67
C ASP A 88 18.28 -10.11 10.21
N ASP A 89 19.23 -10.73 10.93
CA ASP A 89 20.67 -10.77 10.59
C ASP A 89 21.00 -11.74 9.45
N GLY A 90 20.08 -12.64 9.10
CA GLY A 90 20.27 -13.70 8.11
C GLY A 90 19.93 -13.29 6.68
N VAL A 91 19.34 -12.11 6.47
CA VAL A 91 18.92 -11.62 5.16
C VAL A 91 19.68 -10.34 4.74
N PRO A 92 19.86 -10.11 3.43
CA PRO A 92 20.38 -8.85 2.94
C PRO A 92 19.47 -7.64 3.24
N MET A 93 20.05 -6.43 3.37
CA MET A 93 19.32 -5.19 3.69
C MET A 93 18.14 -4.90 2.75
N ASN A 94 18.25 -5.25 1.46
CA ASN A 94 17.18 -5.00 0.50
C ASN A 94 15.89 -5.77 0.83
N TYR A 95 15.96 -6.90 1.54
CA TYR A 95 14.77 -7.63 1.99
C TYR A 95 13.99 -6.81 3.01
N HIS A 96 14.70 -6.18 3.96
CA HIS A 96 14.11 -5.26 4.93
C HIS A 96 13.50 -4.05 4.25
N ILE A 97 14.21 -3.45 3.29
CA ILE A 97 13.72 -2.27 2.55
C ILE A 97 12.44 -2.63 1.77
N ASP A 98 12.44 -3.75 1.04
CA ASP A 98 11.28 -4.19 0.25
C ASP A 98 10.08 -4.54 1.15
N PHE A 99 10.33 -5.18 2.30
CA PHE A 99 9.31 -5.40 3.33
C PHE A 99 8.73 -4.07 3.83
N TRP A 100 9.57 -3.11 4.21
CA TRP A 100 9.09 -1.83 4.75
C TRP A 100 8.42 -0.93 3.70
N LYS A 101 8.86 -0.97 2.44
CA LYS A 101 8.14 -0.35 1.31
C LYS A 101 6.74 -0.95 1.16
N SER A 102 6.59 -2.25 1.34
CA SER A 102 5.28 -2.91 1.30
C SER A 102 4.38 -2.53 2.47
N GLU A 103 4.94 -2.46 3.68
CA GLU A 103 4.20 -2.03 4.87
C GLU A 103 3.79 -0.56 4.77
N MET A 104 4.60 0.27 4.11
CA MET A 104 4.24 1.65 3.82
C MET A 104 3.01 1.74 2.91
N ILE A 105 2.94 0.95 1.84
CA ILE A 105 1.73 0.88 1.00
C ILE A 105 0.53 0.41 1.84
N ASP A 106 0.72 -0.61 2.67
CA ASP A 106 -0.37 -1.17 3.47
C ASP A 106 -0.92 -0.16 4.48
N PHE A 107 -0.06 0.41 5.32
CA PHE A 107 -0.44 1.32 6.39
C PHE A 107 -0.90 2.70 5.92
N ALA A 108 -0.30 3.22 4.84
CA ALA A 108 -0.57 4.59 4.39
C ALA A 108 -1.58 4.68 3.25
N PHE A 109 -1.86 3.59 2.52
CA PHE A 109 -2.73 3.64 1.35
C PHE A 109 -3.86 2.61 1.37
N LEU A 110 -3.58 1.36 1.78
CA LEU A 110 -4.60 0.31 1.78
C LEU A 110 -5.50 0.37 3.02
N GLN A 111 -4.95 0.81 4.15
CA GLN A 111 -5.72 1.05 5.35
C GLN A 111 -6.43 2.39 5.28
N GLN A 112 -7.69 2.41 5.70
CA GLN A 112 -8.55 3.58 5.71
C GLN A 112 -9.46 3.53 6.93
N ASP A 113 -9.56 4.65 7.66
CA ASP A 113 -10.40 4.78 8.83
C ASP A 113 -11.81 5.22 8.46
N ALA A 114 -12.75 4.26 8.40
CA ALA A 114 -14.15 4.52 8.07
C ALA A 114 -14.91 5.33 9.13
N PHE A 115 -14.32 5.56 10.31
CA PHE A 115 -14.93 6.33 11.40
C PHE A 115 -14.38 7.75 11.53
N ASP A 116 -13.30 8.07 10.81
CA ASP A 116 -12.70 9.40 10.82
C ASP A 116 -13.42 10.36 9.85
N GLU A 117 -13.60 11.62 10.24
CA GLU A 117 -14.34 12.60 9.43
C GLU A 117 -13.65 12.91 8.09
N VAL A 118 -12.33 12.76 8.01
CA VAL A 118 -11.52 13.09 6.84
C VAL A 118 -11.18 11.83 6.06
N ASP A 119 -10.69 10.79 6.73
CA ASP A 119 -10.19 9.58 6.08
C ASP A 119 -11.33 8.62 5.68
N ALA A 120 -12.55 8.75 6.21
CA ALA A 120 -13.67 7.87 5.82
C ALA A 120 -14.07 8.01 4.34
N LEU A 121 -13.73 9.12 3.68
CA LEU A 121 -13.99 9.34 2.26
C LEU A 121 -12.79 10.00 1.58
N CYS A 122 -12.15 9.27 0.66
CA CYS A 122 -10.97 9.74 -0.05
C CYS A 122 -11.28 10.10 -1.51
N PRO A 123 -11.28 11.39 -1.91
CA PRO A 123 -11.51 11.82 -3.29
C PRO A 123 -10.46 11.26 -4.25
N LEU A 124 -10.83 11.07 -5.52
CA LEU A 124 -9.94 10.49 -6.54
C LEU A 124 -8.63 11.27 -6.71
N GLU A 125 -8.67 12.61 -6.64
CA GLU A 125 -7.46 13.45 -6.72
C GLU A 125 -6.49 13.17 -5.56
N ARG A 126 -7.02 12.91 -4.36
CA ARG A 126 -6.22 12.53 -3.20
C ARG A 126 -5.64 11.13 -3.37
N GLN A 127 -6.44 10.16 -3.82
CA GLN A 127 -5.96 8.80 -4.10
C GLN A 127 -4.81 8.81 -5.12
N LYS A 128 -4.97 9.60 -6.19
CA LYS A 128 -3.92 9.81 -7.20
C LYS A 128 -2.66 10.40 -6.58
N TYR A 129 -2.79 11.49 -5.82
CA TYR A 129 -1.64 12.12 -5.17
C TYR A 129 -0.90 11.15 -4.24
N MET A 130 -1.63 10.50 -3.33
CA MET A 130 -1.04 9.60 -2.33
C MET A 130 -0.36 8.40 -2.98
N LEU A 131 -0.99 7.79 -3.99
CA LEU A 131 -0.39 6.64 -4.67
C LEU A 131 0.88 7.02 -5.43
N ASN A 132 0.89 8.16 -6.14
CA ASN A 132 2.10 8.63 -6.82
C ASN A 132 3.22 8.91 -5.81
N LEU A 133 2.93 9.64 -4.73
CA LEU A 133 3.91 9.92 -3.68
C LEU A 133 4.52 8.64 -3.10
N ILE A 134 3.68 7.66 -2.75
CA ILE A 134 4.12 6.39 -2.19
C ILE A 134 4.96 5.60 -3.21
N MET A 135 4.53 5.56 -4.47
CA MET A 135 5.25 4.84 -5.51
C MET A 135 6.57 5.52 -5.89
N ASP A 136 6.64 6.85 -5.83
CA ASP A 136 7.88 7.61 -5.98
C ASP A 136 8.87 7.28 -4.86
N ILE A 137 8.39 7.17 -3.61
CA ILE A 137 9.21 6.71 -2.48
C ILE A 137 9.66 5.26 -2.71
N CYS A 138 8.76 4.36 -3.16
CA CYS A 138 9.13 2.99 -3.45
C CYS A 138 10.18 2.86 -4.56
N ALA A 139 10.25 3.82 -5.49
CA ALA A 139 11.22 3.84 -6.58
C ALA A 139 12.62 4.36 -6.16
N ARG A 140 12.74 5.03 -5.00
CA ARG A 140 14.03 5.51 -4.49
C ARG A 140 14.88 4.38 -3.92
N ASP A 141 16.18 4.60 -3.99
CA ASP A 141 17.16 3.74 -3.33
C ASP A 141 17.39 4.25 -1.90
N PHE A 142 17.41 3.31 -0.96
CA PHE A 142 17.72 3.57 0.44
C PHE A 142 18.89 2.70 0.85
N ASP A 143 19.73 3.25 1.71
CA ASP A 143 20.85 2.54 2.31
C ASP A 143 20.78 2.73 3.82
N PHE A 144 21.07 1.67 4.56
CA PHE A 144 21.00 1.65 6.02
C PHE A 144 22.13 0.76 6.54
N GLU A 145 22.74 1.18 7.65
CA GLU A 145 23.82 0.39 8.26
C GLU A 145 23.29 -0.91 8.86
N ASP A 146 22.07 -0.88 9.40
CA ASP A 146 21.42 -2.02 10.05
C ASP A 146 19.89 -2.01 9.87
N TYR A 147 19.24 -3.12 10.21
CA TYR A 147 17.81 -3.32 10.01
C TYR A 147 16.96 -2.48 10.99
N GLU A 148 17.53 -2.05 12.13
CA GLU A 148 16.84 -1.20 13.10
C GLU A 148 16.69 0.22 12.56
N GLN A 149 17.75 0.77 11.96
CA GLN A 149 17.73 2.05 11.27
C GLN A 149 16.73 2.05 10.12
N CYS A 150 16.71 0.99 9.31
CA CYS A 150 15.73 0.77 8.24
C CYS A 150 14.30 0.81 8.79
N ARG A 151 14.03 -0.01 9.81
CA ARG A 151 12.73 -0.09 10.49
C ARG A 151 12.28 1.25 11.02
N ASP A 152 13.14 1.95 11.76
CA ASP A 152 12.76 3.17 12.46
C ASP A 152 12.55 4.32 11.46
N TYR A 153 13.35 4.38 10.39
CA TYR A 153 13.12 5.30 9.29
C TYR A 153 11.74 5.10 8.65
N PHE A 154 11.42 3.87 8.24
CA PHE A 154 10.14 3.61 7.58
C PHE A 154 8.96 3.75 8.54
N LYS A 155 9.07 3.39 9.82
CA LYS A 155 8.03 3.66 10.83
C LYS A 155 7.72 5.15 10.94
N ASN A 156 8.74 6.01 10.98
CA ASN A 156 8.55 7.45 11.02
C ASN A 156 7.90 7.98 9.73
N LEU A 157 8.32 7.47 8.58
CA LEU A 157 7.75 7.83 7.28
C LEU A 157 6.27 7.43 7.18
N ILE A 158 5.95 6.20 7.58
CA ILE A 158 4.60 5.66 7.64
C ILE A 158 3.74 6.50 8.58
N ASN A 159 4.25 6.85 9.76
CA ASN A 159 3.51 7.69 10.68
C ASN A 159 3.18 9.05 10.05
N ASN A 160 4.14 9.71 9.39
CA ASN A 160 3.89 10.98 8.70
C ASN A 160 2.83 10.84 7.59
N LEU A 161 2.92 9.78 6.77
CA LEU A 161 1.94 9.50 5.72
C LEU A 161 0.54 9.19 6.28
N ARG A 162 0.46 8.43 7.37
CA ARG A 162 -0.82 8.15 8.05
C ARG A 162 -1.42 9.41 8.63
N GLN A 163 -0.64 10.23 9.34
CA GLN A 163 -1.14 11.50 9.87
C GLN A 163 -1.61 12.43 8.74
N MET A 164 -0.94 12.40 7.58
CA MET A 164 -1.39 13.12 6.39
C MET A 164 -2.80 12.68 5.95
N ASN A 165 -3.17 11.39 6.07
CA ASN A 165 -4.52 10.90 5.72
C ASN A 165 -5.64 11.51 6.58
N TYR A 166 -5.36 11.81 7.85
CA TYR A 166 -6.29 12.46 8.78
C TYR A 166 -6.43 13.98 8.59
N THR A 167 -5.71 14.56 7.63
CA THR A 167 -5.78 16.01 7.33
C THR A 167 -6.55 16.31 6.06
N GLY A 168 -7.23 17.45 6.00
CA GLY A 168 -7.96 17.87 4.80
C GLY A 168 -7.02 18.03 3.60
N PHE A 169 -7.37 17.47 2.45
CA PHE A 169 -6.50 17.51 1.28
C PHE A 169 -6.23 18.96 0.82
N GLY A 170 -4.96 19.34 0.73
CA GLY A 170 -4.54 20.72 0.42
C GLY A 170 -4.67 21.71 1.58
N SER A 171 -4.95 21.25 2.80
CA SER A 171 -4.90 22.10 3.99
C SER A 171 -3.45 22.45 4.38
N LYS A 172 -3.28 23.43 5.27
CA LYS A 172 -1.97 23.79 5.80
C LYS A 172 -1.31 22.62 6.54
N GLU A 173 -2.11 21.83 7.25
CA GLU A 173 -1.68 20.64 7.99
C GLU A 173 -1.21 19.55 7.03
N PHE A 174 -1.96 19.31 5.94
CA PHE A 174 -1.55 18.39 4.88
C PHE A 174 -0.20 18.78 4.29
N ASP A 175 -0.05 20.06 3.94
CA ASP A 175 1.20 20.59 3.38
C ASP A 175 2.36 20.51 4.38
N ALA A 176 2.10 20.70 5.68
CA ALA A 176 3.12 20.55 6.72
C ALA A 176 3.63 19.09 6.83
N TYR A 177 2.75 18.09 6.71
CA TYR A 177 3.20 16.69 6.65
C TYR A 177 3.94 16.38 5.35
N ARG A 178 3.55 16.99 4.22
CA ARG A 178 4.27 16.87 2.95
C ARG A 178 5.70 17.37 3.08
N GLU A 179 5.90 18.52 3.70
CA GLU A 179 7.24 19.05 3.96
C GLU A 179 8.06 18.16 4.89
N LYS A 180 7.45 17.59 5.93
CA LYS A 180 8.13 16.64 6.82
C LYS A 180 8.59 15.39 6.08
N ILE A 181 7.72 14.83 5.23
CA ILE A 181 8.05 13.68 4.38
C ILE A 181 9.21 14.03 3.44
N ASN A 182 9.14 15.17 2.74
CA ASN A 182 10.21 15.59 1.83
C ASN A 182 11.55 15.77 2.54
N LYS A 183 11.57 16.44 3.70
CA LYS A 183 12.79 16.59 4.51
C LYS A 183 13.35 15.24 4.97
N GLN A 184 12.48 14.31 5.34
CA GLN A 184 12.91 12.97 5.70
C GLN A 184 13.52 12.24 4.49
N LEU A 185 12.89 12.34 3.31
CA LEU A 185 13.43 11.74 2.08
C LEU A 185 14.77 12.35 1.66
N GLU A 186 14.98 13.65 1.83
CA GLU A 186 16.28 14.30 1.56
C GLU A 186 17.41 13.75 2.45
N SER A 187 17.08 13.24 3.64
CA SER A 187 18.08 12.72 4.57
C SER A 187 18.61 11.32 4.21
N ASN A 188 17.85 10.50 3.47
CA ASN A 188 18.28 9.12 3.19
C ASN A 188 17.78 8.47 1.88
N GLY A 189 16.85 9.10 1.12
CA GLY A 189 16.35 8.56 -0.14
C GLY A 189 17.00 9.24 -1.34
N LYS A 190 17.82 8.49 -2.10
CA LYS A 190 18.47 8.95 -3.33
C LYS A 190 17.63 8.70 -4.57
#